data_AF-A0A364NMB1-F1
#
_entry.id   AF-A0A364NMB1-F1
#
_cell.length_a   1.000
_cell.length_b   1.000
_cell.length_c   1.000
_cell.angle_alpha   90.00
_cell.angle_beta   90.00
_cell.angle_gamma   90.00
#
_symmetry.space_group_name_H-M   'P 1'
#
loop_
_entity.id
_entity.type
_entity.pdbx_description
1 polymer ?
#
loop_
_entity_poly.entity_id
_entity_poly.type
_entity_poly.pdbx_seq_one_letter_code
_entity_poly.pdbx_strand_id
1 'polypeptide(L)'
;MISEQSDDHWAKCSLDQVTVGAQPSEPCYPITLQDVLERSNMAQAWKRVRSNKGAAGTDGRSIEETAEYLQTQWPVIRDALLSGRYTPAPTRVVYIPKLGGGERMLGIPCVVDRLIQ
;
A
#
# COMPACT_ATOMS: atom_id res chain seq x y z
N MET A 1 18.44 20.13 -66.81
CA MET A 1 18.06 21.28 -65.95
C MET A 1 17.36 20.67 -64.75
N ILE A 2 18.08 20.36 -63.66
CA ILE A 2 18.40 21.25 -62.50
C ILE A 2 17.07 21.86 -61.98
N SER A 3 16.55 21.56 -60.78
CA SER A 3 17.11 21.57 -59.40
C SER A 3 16.27 20.61 -58.53
N GLU A 4 16.72 19.86 -57.52
CA GLU A 4 17.60 20.08 -56.35
C GLU A 4 16.98 20.93 -55.22
N GLN A 5 17.15 20.42 -53.99
CA GLN A 5 16.76 20.90 -52.63
C GLN A 5 15.52 20.19 -52.02
N SER A 6 15.54 19.68 -50.79
CA SER A 6 16.43 19.93 -49.64
C SER A 6 16.53 18.70 -48.73
N ASP A 7 17.74 18.53 -48.17
CA ASP A 7 18.12 18.20 -46.78
C ASP A 7 17.14 17.38 -45.91
N ASP A 8 17.56 16.31 -45.24
CA ASP A 8 18.34 16.45 -44.02
C ASP A 8 19.29 15.27 -43.73
N HIS A 9 20.53 15.67 -43.47
CA HIS A 9 21.59 14.93 -42.81
C HIS A 9 21.23 14.70 -41.34
N TRP A 10 21.00 13.46 -40.91
CA TRP A 10 21.30 13.05 -39.53
C TRP A 10 21.57 11.55 -39.47
N ALA A 11 22.85 11.23 -39.60
CA ALA A 11 23.39 9.95 -39.20
C ALA A 11 23.84 10.02 -37.73
N LYS A 12 23.34 9.05 -36.95
CA LYS A 12 23.97 8.33 -35.82
C LYS A 12 23.74 8.81 -34.37
N CYS A 13 23.66 7.75 -33.55
CA CYS A 13 23.73 7.64 -32.09
C CYS A 13 22.45 7.99 -31.32
N SER A 14 21.94 7.19 -30.40
CA SER A 14 22.30 5.88 -29.83
C SER A 14 21.16 5.52 -28.86
N LEU A 15 21.04 4.24 -28.45
CA LEU A 15 20.45 3.72 -27.19
C LEU A 15 19.74 4.76 -26.28
N ASP A 16 18.47 4.66 -25.92
CA ASP A 16 17.78 3.50 -25.37
C ASP A 16 16.28 3.60 -25.68
N GLN A 17 15.76 2.69 -26.50
CA GLN A 17 14.31 2.48 -26.53
C GLN A 17 13.96 1.52 -25.41
N VAL A 18 13.40 2.07 -24.35
CA VAL A 18 12.69 1.33 -23.30
C VAL A 18 11.63 0.49 -23.98
N THR A 19 11.88 -0.82 -24.13
CA THR A 19 10.85 -1.80 -24.44
C THR A 19 9.96 -1.90 -23.21
N VAL A 20 8.99 -0.98 -23.08
CA VAL A 20 7.83 -1.22 -22.22
C VAL A 20 7.07 -2.34 -22.92
N GLY A 21 7.41 -3.57 -22.55
CA GLY A 21 6.71 -4.76 -23.02
C GLY A 21 5.24 -4.55 -22.77
N ALA A 22 4.48 -4.40 -23.85
CA ALA A 22 3.03 -4.31 -23.84
C ALA A 22 2.49 -5.48 -23.02
N GLN A 23 2.10 -5.20 -21.77
CA GLN A 23 1.35 -6.15 -20.97
C GLN A 23 -0.09 -6.10 -21.51
N PRO A 24 -0.69 -7.24 -21.89
CA PRO A 24 -2.09 -7.27 -22.31
C PRO A 24 -2.93 -6.68 -21.19
N SER A 25 -3.80 -5.73 -21.53
CA SER A 25 -4.70 -5.07 -20.59
C SER A 25 -5.60 -6.12 -19.95
N GLU A 26 -5.33 -6.44 -18.68
CA GLU A 26 -6.10 -7.43 -17.93
C GLU A 26 -7.57 -6.99 -17.84
N PRO A 27 -8.52 -7.93 -17.93
CA PRO A 27 -9.93 -7.62 -17.76
C PRO A 27 -10.15 -6.98 -16.38
N CYS A 28 -10.98 -5.94 -16.32
CA CYS A 28 -11.38 -5.33 -15.05
C CYS A 28 -12.31 -6.30 -14.30
N TYR A 29 -11.71 -7.24 -13.59
CA TYR A 29 -12.42 -8.08 -12.64
C TYR A 29 -12.68 -7.26 -11.37
N PRO A 30 -13.88 -7.35 -10.78
CA PRO A 30 -14.13 -6.74 -9.49
C PRO A 30 -13.20 -7.41 -8.46
N ILE A 31 -12.44 -6.59 -7.72
CA ILE A 31 -11.57 -7.08 -6.65
C ILE A 31 -12.43 -7.78 -5.60
N THR A 32 -12.14 -9.05 -5.33
CA THR A 32 -12.83 -9.82 -4.29
C THR A 32 -12.10 -9.68 -2.95
N LEU A 33 -12.81 -9.92 -1.84
CA LEU A 33 -12.20 -9.91 -0.52
C LEU A 33 -11.10 -10.98 -0.38
N GLN A 34 -11.25 -12.09 -1.09
CA GLN A 34 -10.26 -13.16 -1.16
C GLN A 34 -8.95 -12.68 -1.80
N ASP A 35 -9.05 -11.87 -2.86
CA ASP A 35 -7.89 -11.27 -3.53
C ASP A 35 -7.17 -10.27 -2.61
N VAL A 36 -7.95 -9.47 -1.85
CA VAL A 36 -7.38 -8.54 -0.86
C VAL A 36 -6.63 -9.30 0.25
N LEU A 37 -7.17 -10.44 0.69
CA LEU A 37 -6.56 -11.26 1.75
C LEU A 37 -5.48 -12.23 1.24
N GLU A 38 -5.11 -12.16 -0.04
CA GLU A 38 -4.06 -12.98 -0.63
C GLU A 38 -2.71 -12.70 0.04
N ARG A 39 -1.92 -13.76 0.26
CA ARG A 39 -0.64 -13.68 0.98
C ARG A 39 0.32 -12.65 0.38
N SER A 40 0.37 -12.56 -0.95
CA SER A 40 1.26 -11.62 -1.65
C SER A 40 0.85 -10.16 -1.38
N ASN A 41 -0.44 -9.85 -1.50
CA ASN A 41 -1.00 -8.53 -1.20
C ASN A 41 -0.79 -8.15 0.27
N MET A 42 -1.10 -9.05 1.20
CA MET A 42 -0.91 -8.83 2.63
C MET A 42 0.55 -8.58 3.00
N ALA A 43 1.49 -9.28 2.35
CA ALA A 43 2.92 -9.03 2.56
C ALA A 43 3.35 -7.64 2.07
N GLN A 44 2.77 -7.15 0.96
CA GLN A 44 3.01 -5.79 0.48
C GLN A 44 2.40 -4.75 1.42
N ALA A 45 1.17 -4.97 1.89
CA ALA A 45 0.50 -4.12 2.87
C ALA A 45 1.32 -4.04 4.17
N TRP A 46 1.83 -5.17 4.66
CA TRP A 46 2.71 -5.21 5.84
C TRP A 46 3.98 -4.38 5.68
N LYS A 47 4.63 -4.45 4.50
CA LYS A 47 5.81 -3.61 4.20
C LYS A 47 5.48 -2.13 4.27
N ARG A 48 4.31 -1.71 3.76
CA ARG A 48 3.86 -0.30 3.81
C ARG A 48 3.62 0.13 5.25
N VAL A 49 2.90 -0.66 6.05
CA VAL A 49 2.64 -0.38 7.46
C VAL A 49 3.96 -0.26 8.24
N ARG A 50 4.92 -1.15 7.98
CA ARG A 50 6.26 -1.11 8.59
C ARG A 50 7.05 0.15 8.20
N SER A 51 7.00 0.52 6.92
CA SER A 51 7.69 1.73 6.41
C SER A 51 7.13 3.02 6.98
N ASN A 52 5.83 3.06 7.29
CA ASN A 52 5.18 4.24 7.85
C ASN A 52 5.59 4.50 9.31
N LYS A 53 6.27 3.55 10.00
CA LYS A 53 6.79 3.67 11.38
C LYS A 53 5.78 4.26 12.38
N GLY A 54 4.50 4.06 12.11
CA GLY A 54 3.41 4.71 12.84
C GLY A 54 3.39 4.26 14.30
N ALA A 55 2.95 5.15 15.19
CA ALA A 55 2.85 4.84 16.62
C ALA A 55 1.95 3.62 16.87
N ALA A 56 2.18 2.96 18.00
CA ALA A 56 1.30 1.90 18.47
C ALA A 56 -0.15 2.41 18.59
N GLY A 57 -1.10 1.53 18.25
CA GLY A 57 -2.53 1.77 18.42
C GLY A 57 -2.95 1.69 19.88
N THR A 58 -4.22 1.36 20.15
CA THR A 58 -4.71 1.18 21.53
C THR A 58 -4.08 -0.01 22.24
N ASP A 59 -3.70 -1.04 21.49
CA ASP A 59 -3.13 -2.28 22.05
C ASP A 59 -1.69 -2.12 22.57
N GLY A 60 -1.05 -0.96 22.34
CA GLY A 60 0.34 -0.71 22.77
C GLY A 60 1.41 -1.56 22.07
N ARG A 61 1.03 -2.54 21.24
CA ARG A 61 1.97 -3.41 20.52
C ARG A 61 2.80 -2.64 19.50
N SER A 62 4.10 -2.89 19.52
CA SER A 62 5.04 -2.51 18.47
C SER A 62 4.75 -3.24 17.15
N ILE A 63 5.43 -2.83 16.08
CA ILE A 63 5.29 -3.45 14.77
C ILE A 63 5.81 -4.89 14.83
N GLU A 64 6.89 -5.13 15.57
CA GLU A 64 7.54 -6.42 15.76
C GLU A 64 6.62 -7.39 16.54
N GLU A 65 6.07 -6.97 17.67
CA GLU A 65 5.12 -7.79 18.45
C GLU A 65 3.85 -8.08 17.65
N THR A 66 3.40 -7.14 16.82
CA THR A 66 2.25 -7.38 15.94
C THR A 66 2.59 -8.41 14.87
N ALA A 67 3.83 -8.44 14.36
CA ALA A 67 4.26 -9.46 13.39
C ALA A 67 4.18 -10.88 13.97
N GLU A 68 4.60 -11.05 15.22
CA GLU A 68 4.52 -12.32 15.95
C GLU A 68 3.07 -12.70 16.23
N TYR A 69 2.25 -11.73 16.67
CA TYR A 69 0.82 -11.93 16.88
C TYR A 69 0.10 -12.38 15.60
N LEU A 70 0.37 -11.73 14.47
CA LEU A 70 -0.23 -12.07 13.18
C LEU A 70 0.16 -13.48 12.73
N GLN A 71 1.39 -13.95 12.99
CA GLN A 71 1.77 -15.32 12.61
C GLN A 71 0.88 -16.39 13.23
N THR A 72 0.35 -16.15 14.45
CA THR A 72 -0.51 -17.10 15.15
C THR A 72 -2.00 -16.83 14.95
N GLN A 73 -2.42 -15.56 14.91
CA GLN A 73 -3.83 -15.16 14.88
C GLN A 73 -4.36 -14.87 13.47
N TRP A 74 -3.50 -14.78 12.45
CA TRP A 74 -3.93 -14.48 11.08
C TRP A 74 -5.03 -15.40 10.53
N PRO A 75 -5.00 -16.74 10.73
CA PRO A 75 -6.08 -17.59 10.26
C PRO A 75 -7.45 -17.21 10.84
N VAL A 76 -7.47 -16.87 12.15
CA VAL A 76 -8.69 -16.47 12.85
C VAL A 76 -9.19 -15.12 12.34
N ILE A 77 -8.29 -14.16 12.16
CA ILE A 77 -8.61 -12.82 11.63
C ILE A 77 -9.15 -12.94 10.20
N ARG A 78 -8.50 -13.73 9.34
CA ARG A 78 -8.92 -13.97 7.96
C ARG A 78 -10.32 -14.59 7.92
N ASP A 79 -10.58 -15.61 8.73
CA ASP A 79 -11.89 -16.25 8.76
C ASP A 79 -12.97 -15.31 9.33
N ALA A 80 -12.62 -14.45 10.30
CA ALA A 80 -13.51 -13.39 10.78
C ALA A 80 -13.82 -12.34 9.70
N LEU A 81 -12.84 -11.96 8.88
CA LEU A 81 -13.01 -11.04 7.75
C LEU A 81 -13.91 -11.66 6.67
N LEU A 82 -13.64 -12.91 6.28
CA LEU A 82 -14.43 -13.63 5.28
C LEU A 82 -15.87 -13.90 5.75
N SER A 83 -16.07 -14.14 7.05
CA SER A 83 -17.40 -14.31 7.64
C SER A 83 -18.09 -12.99 8.00
N GLY A 84 -17.45 -11.83 7.77
CA GLY A 84 -18.00 -10.52 8.09
C GLY A 84 -18.16 -10.24 9.59
N ARG A 85 -17.51 -11.03 10.46
CA ARG A 85 -17.57 -10.89 11.93
C ARG A 85 -16.38 -10.11 12.50
N TYR A 86 -15.45 -9.68 11.66
CA TYR A 86 -14.32 -8.88 12.10
C TYR A 86 -14.80 -7.53 12.64
N THR A 87 -14.45 -7.23 13.89
CA THR A 87 -14.75 -5.94 14.52
C THR A 87 -13.43 -5.21 14.76
N PRO A 88 -13.19 -4.05 14.11
CA PRO A 88 -11.98 -3.27 14.31
C PRO A 88 -11.81 -2.84 15.77
N ALA A 89 -10.57 -2.74 16.22
CA ALA A 89 -10.28 -2.23 17.56
C ALA A 89 -10.57 -0.71 17.64
N PRO A 90 -10.85 -0.19 18.86
CA PRO A 90 -11.01 1.25 19.03
C PRO A 90 -9.74 2.00 18.58
N THR A 91 -9.93 3.18 18.00
CA THR A 91 -8.82 4.01 17.52
C THR A 91 -8.26 4.87 18.65
N ARG A 92 -6.93 4.93 18.80
CA ARG A 92 -6.28 5.77 19.83
C ARG A 92 -6.29 7.23 19.40
N VAL A 93 -6.90 8.09 20.21
CA VAL A 93 -6.94 9.53 19.94
C VAL A 93 -5.69 10.20 20.51
N VAL A 94 -4.97 10.94 19.67
CA VAL A 94 -3.79 11.73 20.05
C VAL A 94 -4.00 13.17 19.64
N TYR A 95 -3.73 14.08 20.56
CA TYR A 95 -3.75 15.51 20.32
C TYR A 95 -2.33 15.97 19.97
N ILE A 96 -2.16 16.53 18.77
CA ILE A 96 -0.89 17.14 18.35
C ILE A 96 -1.07 18.66 18.29
N PRO A 97 -0.26 19.44 19.02
CA PRO A 97 -0.33 20.89 18.98
C PRO A 97 0.10 21.42 17.61
N LYS A 98 -0.61 22.42 17.10
CA LYS A 98 -0.20 23.16 15.90
C LYS A 98 0.67 24.36 16.29
N LEU A 99 1.61 24.74 15.42
CA LEU A 99 2.52 25.88 15.64
C LEU A 99 1.81 27.24 15.82
N GLY A 100 0.60 27.40 15.28
CA GLY A 100 -0.20 28.64 15.35
C GLY A 100 -1.32 28.64 16.40
N GLY A 101 -1.34 27.67 17.30
CA GLY A 101 -2.41 27.49 18.28
C GLY A 101 -3.47 26.47 17.85
N GLY A 102 -4.10 25.84 18.85
CA GLY A 102 -5.05 24.74 18.68
C GLY A 102 -4.40 23.37 18.48
N GLU A 103 -5.23 22.33 18.57
CA GLU A 103 -4.80 20.94 18.49
C GLU A 103 -5.36 20.26 17.23
N ARG A 104 -4.58 19.38 16.61
CA ARG A 104 -5.09 18.41 15.63
C ARG A 104 -5.34 17.10 16.34
N MET A 105 -6.59 16.66 16.36
CA MET A 105 -6.95 15.32 16.77
C MET A 105 -6.53 14.32 15.68
N LEU A 106 -5.71 13.34 16.02
CA LEU A 106 -5.34 12.22 15.17
C LEU A 106 -5.87 10.92 15.77
N GLY A 107 -6.55 10.13 14.94
CA GLY A 107 -6.91 8.76 15.26
C GLY A 107 -5.81 7.81 14.78
N ILE A 108 -5.22 7.06 15.70
CA ILE A 108 -4.20 6.05 15.42
C ILE A 108 -4.84 4.67 15.63
N PRO A 109 -5.25 3.97 14.55
CA PRO A 109 -5.81 2.63 14.66
C PRO A 109 -4.75 1.60 15.04
N CYS A 110 -5.17 0.41 15.45
CA CYS A 110 -4.27 -0.71 15.71
C CYS A 110 -3.49 -1.12 14.47
N VAL A 111 -2.32 -1.70 14.67
CA VAL A 111 -1.42 -2.10 13.58
C VAL A 111 -2.11 -3.13 12.66
N VAL A 112 -2.92 -4.03 13.23
CA VAL A 112 -3.74 -4.99 12.49
C VAL A 112 -4.80 -4.29 11.63
N ASP A 113 -5.49 -3.29 12.18
CA ASP A 113 -6.48 -2.53 11.42
C ASP A 113 -5.84 -1.71 10.29
N ARG A 114 -4.63 -1.16 10.51
CA ARG A 114 -3.85 -0.49 9.46
C ARG A 114 -3.41 -1.42 8.34
N LEU A 115 -3.29 -2.70 8.63
CA LEU A 115 -2.92 -3.72 7.66
C LEU A 115 -4.13 -4.11 6.78
N ILE A 116 -5.35 -3.97 7.31
CA ILE A 116 -6.60 -4.34 6.64
C ILE A 116 -7.19 -3.18 5.82
N GLN A 117 -6.97 -1.93 6.25
CA GLN A 117 -7.35 -0.71 5.50
C GLN A 117 -6.62 -0.58 4.16
#